data_AF-U7UXR4-F1
#
_entry.id   AF-U7UXR4-F1
#
_cell.length_a   1.000
_cell.length_b   1.000
_cell.length_c   1.000
_cell.angle_alpha   90.00
_cell.angle_beta   90.00
_cell.angle_gamma   90.00
#
_symmetry.space_group_name_H-M   'P 1'
#
loop_
_entity.id
_entity.type
_entity.pdbx_description
1 polymer ?
#
loop_
_entity_poly.entity_id
_entity_poly.type
_entity_poly.pdbx_seq_one_letter_code
_entity_poly.pdbx_strand_id
1 'polypeptide(L)'
;MENLLDEEVKIEETSEPENVNEENIDNENKKEEVTKSEILDTLFKKNNISYRDKNYSIDWLVDRLGSGKFSMPKYQRKYVWNETQVIALVVSILKKLPIPKLYGYYTEAQGENQTTLVIDGQQRLTSLFMFYWGIFPKNKSKRIAYGPELQTIAELCKKYYENNDQDAKKILEKKYKLDVDYKFIYKTNELSDNQLELNLSYRHKDTKLSHQEKFRFMDRELEFLIVEGNDYSDAVELFRLYNGGGTPLEPQEIRNGIYQNILLYKNINEYSDSILLEDDKEGLKISNLKNKNWIKFSGVVESKKEIQRLFQFLSYY
;
A
#
# COMPACT_ATOMS: atom_id res chain seq x y z
N MET A 1 -40.23 -77.85 -3.48
CA MET A 1 -41.34 -78.82 -3.57
C MET A 1 -42.22 -78.52 -2.36
N GLU A 2 -43.50 -78.24 -2.61
CA GLU A 2 -44.61 -78.05 -1.65
C GLU A 2 -44.54 -76.80 -0.74
N ASN A 3 -45.48 -75.83 -0.86
CA ASN A 3 -46.90 -75.83 -0.40
C ASN A 3 -47.01 -76.18 1.09
N LEU A 4 -47.85 -75.61 1.95
CA LEU A 4 -48.87 -74.55 2.00
C LEU A 4 -49.25 -74.49 3.51
N LEU A 5 -50.17 -73.60 3.89
CA LEU A 5 -50.91 -73.42 5.17
C LEU A 5 -50.67 -72.01 5.72
N ASP A 6 -51.38 -70.98 5.26
CA ASP A 6 -52.79 -70.64 5.55
C ASP A 6 -53.15 -70.73 7.04
N GLU A 7 -53.32 -69.57 7.69
CA GLU A 7 -54.53 -69.29 8.48
C GLU A 7 -54.74 -67.77 8.62
N GLU A 8 -55.96 -67.37 8.32
CA GLU A 8 -56.52 -66.01 8.31
C GLU A 8 -56.62 -65.41 9.72
N VAL A 9 -56.63 -64.07 9.84
CA VAL A 9 -57.77 -63.29 10.39
C VAL A 9 -57.52 -61.81 10.10
N LYS A 10 -58.51 -61.15 9.47
CA LYS A 10 -58.61 -59.69 9.27
C LYS A 10 -59.46 -59.06 10.39
N ILE A 11 -58.89 -58.01 10.99
CA ILE A 11 -59.46 -56.69 11.35
C ILE A 11 -60.57 -56.63 12.41
N GLU A 12 -60.31 -55.86 13.48
CA GLU A 12 -61.22 -54.79 13.93
C GLU A 12 -60.42 -53.59 14.49
N GLU A 13 -60.86 -52.39 14.12
CA GLU A 13 -60.28 -51.07 14.43
C GLU A 13 -60.42 -50.71 15.91
N THR A 14 -59.44 -49.98 16.47
CA THR A 14 -59.70 -48.83 17.38
C THR A 14 -58.44 -47.96 17.56
N SER A 15 -58.58 -46.68 17.16
CA SER A 15 -58.05 -45.44 17.76
C SER A 15 -56.60 -45.34 18.28
N GLU A 16 -55.83 -44.50 17.57
CA GLU A 16 -54.72 -43.58 17.96
C GLU A 16 -53.76 -43.93 19.13
N PRO A 17 -52.45 -43.74 18.89
CA PRO A 17 -51.54 -43.26 19.92
C PRO A 17 -50.78 -41.99 19.51
N GLU A 18 -51.04 -40.94 20.30
CA GLU A 18 -50.07 -40.05 20.98
C GLU A 18 -48.62 -39.96 20.47
N ASN A 19 -48.34 -38.82 19.83
CA ASN A 19 -47.35 -37.79 20.21
C ASN A 19 -45.99 -38.20 20.83
N VAL A 20 -44.90 -38.10 20.04
CA VAL A 20 -43.55 -37.75 20.52
C VAL A 20 -42.84 -36.83 19.50
N ASN A 21 -42.88 -35.54 19.80
CA ASN A 21 -41.91 -34.46 19.52
C ASN A 21 -41.22 -34.36 18.16
N GLU A 22 -41.81 -33.59 17.25
CA GLU A 22 -41.08 -32.78 16.28
C GLU A 22 -40.70 -31.43 16.92
N GLU A 23 -39.50 -31.35 17.53
CA GLU A 23 -38.89 -30.07 17.87
C GLU A 23 -37.80 -29.69 16.86
N ASN A 24 -38.06 -28.58 16.17
CA ASN A 24 -37.10 -27.58 15.69
C ASN A 24 -36.12 -27.98 14.57
N ILE A 25 -36.61 -27.93 13.33
CA ILE A 25 -35.80 -27.53 12.16
C ILE A 25 -36.48 -26.30 11.54
N ASP A 26 -36.26 -25.12 12.15
CA ASP A 26 -36.50 -23.82 11.51
C ASP A 26 -35.49 -22.82 12.10
N ASN A 27 -34.24 -22.93 11.64
CA ASN A 27 -33.28 -21.83 11.69
C ASN A 27 -32.99 -21.37 10.26
N GLU A 28 -34.04 -20.98 9.55
CA GLU A 28 -33.92 -20.20 8.33
C GLU A 28 -33.54 -18.74 8.66
N ASN A 29 -32.30 -18.39 8.36
CA ASN A 29 -31.84 -17.08 7.87
C ASN A 29 -32.76 -15.87 8.12
N LYS A 30 -32.76 -15.30 9.34
CA LYS A 30 -33.04 -13.88 9.50
C LYS A 30 -31.89 -13.08 8.92
N LYS A 31 -31.97 -12.70 7.64
CA LYS A 31 -31.25 -11.54 7.13
C LYS A 31 -31.82 -10.33 7.85
N GLU A 32 -31.06 -9.74 8.77
CA GLU A 32 -31.38 -8.44 9.35
C GLU A 32 -31.50 -7.43 8.20
N GLU A 33 -32.72 -6.97 7.93
CA GLU A 33 -32.98 -5.88 7.00
C GLU A 33 -32.49 -4.59 7.65
N VAL A 34 -31.28 -4.16 7.27
CA VAL A 34 -30.73 -2.87 7.70
C VAL A 34 -31.67 -1.76 7.24
N THR A 35 -32.22 -1.00 8.18
CA THR A 35 -33.23 0.02 7.88
C THR A 35 -32.58 1.25 7.22
N LYS A 36 -33.35 1.98 6.41
CA LYS A 36 -32.91 3.26 5.83
C LYS A 36 -32.43 4.24 6.91
N SER A 37 -33.03 4.21 8.10
CA SER A 37 -32.61 5.04 9.24
C SER A 37 -31.21 4.64 9.72
N GLU A 38 -30.95 3.35 9.94
CA GLU A 38 -29.64 2.88 10.40
C GLU A 38 -28.54 3.15 9.36
N ILE A 39 -28.87 3.06 8.06
CA ILE A 39 -27.96 3.46 6.98
C ILE A 39 -27.67 4.95 7.04
N LEU A 40 -28.70 5.80 7.19
CA LEU A 40 -28.54 7.25 7.28
C LEU A 40 -27.79 7.65 8.56
N ASP A 41 -28.06 7.00 9.68
CA ASP A 41 -27.38 7.24 10.96
C ASP A 41 -25.91 6.81 10.89
N THR A 42 -25.59 5.79 10.09
CA THR A 42 -24.19 5.39 9.81
C THR A 42 -23.52 6.37 8.85
N LEU A 43 -24.21 6.79 7.78
CA LEU A 43 -23.69 7.75 6.78
C LEU A 43 -23.50 9.16 7.33
N PHE A 44 -24.36 9.58 8.25
CA PHE A 44 -24.31 10.88 8.92
C PHE A 44 -23.74 10.79 10.33
N LYS A 45 -23.20 9.62 10.72
CA LYS A 45 -22.42 9.50 11.96
C LYS A 45 -21.29 10.49 11.83
N LYS A 46 -21.35 11.53 12.66
CA LYS A 46 -20.44 12.67 12.58
C LYS A 46 -19.06 12.18 13.02
N ASN A 47 -18.23 11.76 12.07
CA ASN A 47 -16.83 11.57 12.36
C ASN A 47 -16.31 12.96 12.77
N ASN A 48 -15.68 13.09 13.94
CA ASN A 48 -15.03 14.33 14.39
C ASN A 48 -13.73 14.54 13.58
N ILE A 49 -13.83 14.48 12.26
CA ILE A 49 -12.75 14.71 11.34
C ILE A 49 -12.67 16.21 11.12
N SER A 50 -11.51 16.79 11.43
CA SER A 50 -11.16 18.14 10.99
C SER A 50 -10.08 18.05 9.93
N TYR A 51 -10.03 19.01 9.03
CA TYR A 51 -8.97 19.09 8.03
C TYR A 51 -8.48 20.51 7.89
N ARG A 52 -7.20 20.64 7.54
CA ARG A 52 -6.52 21.92 7.34
C ARG A 52 -5.64 21.84 6.11
N ASP A 53 -5.81 22.80 5.20
CA ASP A 53 -4.86 23.02 4.12
C ASP A 53 -3.60 23.68 4.69
N LYS A 54 -2.44 23.10 4.39
CA LYS A 54 -1.13 23.66 4.71
C LYS A 54 -0.30 23.74 3.45
N ASN A 55 0.62 24.70 3.42
CA ASN A 55 1.62 24.79 2.38
C ASN A 55 2.97 24.43 2.98
N TYR A 56 3.70 23.55 2.31
CA TYR A 56 5.03 23.15 2.73
C TYR A 56 5.99 23.27 1.55
N SER A 57 7.14 23.88 1.79
CA SER A 57 8.21 23.93 0.82
C SER A 57 8.73 22.53 0.48
N ILE A 58 9.26 22.36 -0.73
CA ILE A 58 9.84 21.08 -1.16
C ILE A 58 11.02 20.69 -0.27
N ASP A 59 11.83 21.64 0.21
CA ASP A 59 12.88 21.33 1.18
C ASP A 59 12.34 20.70 2.46
N TRP A 60 11.28 21.28 3.02
CA TRP A 60 10.67 20.76 4.24
C TRP A 60 10.09 19.37 4.01
N LEU A 61 9.42 19.15 2.88
CA LEU A 61 8.84 17.85 2.54
C LEU A 61 9.92 16.77 2.36
N VAL A 62 11.02 17.08 1.68
CA VAL A 62 12.13 16.16 1.46
C VAL A 62 12.83 15.81 2.77
N ASP A 63 13.06 16.80 3.65
CA ASP A 63 13.67 16.58 4.96
C ASP A 63 12.74 15.78 5.89
N ARG A 64 11.44 16.09 5.92
CA ARG A 64 10.44 15.36 6.72
C ARG A 64 10.31 13.90 6.28
N LEU A 65 10.40 13.66 4.97
CA LEU A 65 10.42 12.31 4.41
C LEU A 65 11.71 11.56 4.80
N GLY A 66 12.87 12.21 4.66
CA GLY A 66 14.18 11.62 4.98
C GLY A 66 14.43 11.39 6.47
N SER A 67 13.75 12.14 7.35
CA SER A 67 13.81 11.97 8.82
C SER A 67 12.84 10.92 9.37
N GLY A 68 12.06 10.25 8.50
CA GLY A 68 11.09 9.23 8.90
C GLY A 68 9.85 9.80 9.61
N LYS A 69 9.62 11.11 9.52
CA LYS A 69 8.45 11.76 10.13
C LYS A 69 7.20 11.66 9.26
N PHE A 70 7.34 11.20 8.02
CA PHE A 70 6.26 10.67 7.23
C PHE A 70 6.23 9.15 7.31
N SER A 71 5.05 8.61 7.62
CA SER A 71 4.74 7.20 7.51
C SER A 71 3.86 6.99 6.28
N MET A 72 4.03 5.85 5.63
CA MET A 72 3.17 5.44 4.53
C MET A 72 2.36 4.25 5.00
N PRO A 73 1.05 4.20 4.72
CA PRO A 73 0.26 3.05 5.06
C PRO A 73 0.80 1.77 4.40
N LYS A 74 0.84 0.67 5.15
CA LYS A 74 1.36 -0.63 4.65
C LYS A 74 0.61 -1.16 3.44
N TYR A 75 -0.61 -0.69 3.22
CA TYR A 75 -1.45 -1.07 2.09
C TYR A 75 -1.16 -0.32 0.80
N GLN A 76 -0.40 0.77 0.85
CA GLN A 76 0.01 1.47 -0.36
C GLN A 76 1.04 0.66 -1.15
N ARG A 77 0.90 0.66 -2.48
CA ARG A 77 1.93 0.07 -3.34
C ARG A 77 3.28 0.75 -3.13
N LYS A 78 4.34 -0.06 -3.12
CA LYS A 78 5.73 0.42 -3.22
C LYS A 78 5.89 1.33 -4.46
N TYR A 79 6.92 2.18 -4.50
CA TYR A 79 7.15 3.15 -5.57
C TYR A 79 7.09 2.53 -6.99
N VAL A 80 6.32 3.13 -7.90
CA VAL A 80 6.10 2.61 -9.28
C VAL A 80 6.35 3.62 -10.40
N TRP A 81 6.58 4.90 -10.07
CA TRP A 81 6.75 5.93 -11.10
C TRP A 81 8.05 5.73 -11.90
N ASN A 82 7.97 5.86 -13.21
CA ASN A 82 9.14 5.82 -14.09
C ASN A 82 9.82 7.20 -14.17
N GLU A 83 11.00 7.25 -14.79
CA GLU A 83 11.78 8.48 -14.95
C GLU A 83 10.98 9.60 -15.64
N THR A 84 10.23 9.28 -16.70
CA THR A 84 9.41 10.25 -17.44
C THR A 84 8.39 10.94 -16.53
N GLN A 85 7.75 10.21 -15.61
CA GLN A 85 6.80 10.77 -14.65
C GLN A 85 7.50 11.68 -13.62
N VAL A 86 8.71 11.31 -13.17
CA VAL A 86 9.53 12.16 -12.29
C VAL A 86 9.91 13.46 -12.98
N ILE A 87 10.41 13.37 -14.21
CA ILE A 87 10.81 14.55 -15.00
C ILE A 87 9.59 15.45 -15.26
N ALA A 88 8.43 14.89 -15.59
CA ALA A 88 7.21 15.66 -15.78
C ALA A 88 6.81 16.45 -14.53
N LEU A 89 6.91 15.83 -13.34
CA LEU A 89 6.67 16.51 -12.06
C LEU A 89 7.67 17.65 -11.83
N VAL A 90 8.96 17.38 -12.00
CA VAL A 90 10.04 18.38 -11.82
C VAL A 90 9.84 19.56 -12.76
N VAL A 91 9.58 19.29 -14.05
CA VAL A 91 9.33 20.32 -15.06
C VAL A 91 8.08 21.13 -14.72
N SER A 92 7.02 20.48 -14.22
CA SER A 92 5.80 21.18 -13.80
C SER A 92 6.07 22.16 -12.65
N ILE A 93 6.89 21.75 -11.68
CA ILE A 93 7.31 22.60 -10.56
C ILE A 93 8.16 23.77 -11.05
N LEU A 94 9.15 23.53 -11.92
CA LEU A 94 9.99 24.57 -12.51
C LEU A 94 9.18 25.57 -13.35
N LYS A 95 8.17 25.08 -14.08
CA LYS A 95 7.21 25.89 -14.86
C LYS A 95 6.14 26.56 -13.99
N LYS A 96 6.15 26.35 -12.67
CA LYS A 96 5.15 26.87 -11.70
C LYS A 96 3.70 26.45 -12.01
N LEU A 97 3.53 25.28 -12.61
CA LEU A 97 2.22 24.71 -12.85
C LEU A 97 1.60 24.23 -11.52
N PRO A 98 0.26 24.19 -11.43
CA PRO A 98 -0.41 23.62 -10.27
C PRO A 98 -0.05 22.14 -10.13
N ILE A 99 0.38 21.74 -8.93
CA ILE A 99 0.62 20.35 -8.58
C ILE A 99 -0.58 19.90 -7.72
N PRO A 100 -1.15 18.70 -7.95
CA PRO A 100 -2.26 18.24 -7.13
C PRO A 100 -1.90 18.27 -5.64
N LYS A 101 -2.90 18.39 -4.76
CA LYS A 101 -2.67 18.37 -3.31
C LYS A 101 -2.02 17.05 -2.87
N LEU A 102 -1.22 17.11 -1.81
CA LEU A 102 -0.84 15.97 -1.01
C LEU A 102 -1.90 15.77 0.08
N TYR A 103 -2.11 14.53 0.50
CA TYR A 103 -3.11 14.20 1.52
C TYR A 103 -2.46 13.43 2.66
N GLY A 104 -2.73 13.85 3.89
CA GLY A 104 -2.06 13.35 5.07
C GLY A 104 -3.02 13.20 6.22
N TYR A 105 -2.71 12.29 7.12
CA TYR A 105 -3.48 12.01 8.31
C TYR A 105 -2.55 12.04 9.52
N TYR A 106 -2.86 12.86 10.53
CA TYR A 106 -2.11 12.81 11.78
C TYR A 106 -2.58 11.63 12.61
N THR A 107 -1.65 10.78 13.02
CA THR A 107 -1.91 9.80 14.07
C THR A 107 -1.96 10.51 15.43
N GLU A 108 -2.67 9.95 16.42
CA GLU A 108 -2.94 10.54 17.75
C GLU A 108 -1.68 10.99 18.54
N ALA A 109 -0.47 10.68 18.06
CA ALA A 109 0.76 11.17 18.67
C ALA A 109 0.84 12.71 18.57
N GLN A 110 0.56 13.40 19.67
CA GLN A 110 0.79 14.83 19.79
C GLN A 110 2.27 15.17 20.07
N GLY A 111 2.71 16.34 19.61
CA GLY A 111 4.06 16.87 19.88
C GLY A 111 5.13 16.45 18.87
N GLU A 112 6.40 16.42 19.30
CA GLU A 112 7.57 16.23 18.42
C GLU A 112 7.65 14.85 17.73
N ASN A 113 6.89 13.87 18.25
CA ASN A 113 6.79 12.51 17.71
C ASN A 113 5.61 12.30 16.76
N GLN A 114 4.88 13.37 16.40
CA GLN A 114 3.80 13.29 15.44
C GLN A 114 4.33 12.84 14.06
N THR A 115 3.91 11.65 13.66
CA THR A 115 4.13 11.13 12.31
C THR A 115 2.91 11.44 11.45
N THR A 116 3.14 11.91 10.23
CA THR A 116 2.06 12.12 9.25
C THR A 116 1.97 10.90 8.36
N LEU A 117 0.81 10.24 8.39
CA LEU A 117 0.48 9.16 7.49
C LEU A 117 0.08 9.77 6.13
N VAL A 118 0.88 9.58 5.10
CA VAL A 118 0.56 10.12 3.77
C VAL A 118 -0.48 9.22 3.10
N ILE A 119 -1.66 9.77 2.84
CA ILE A 119 -2.83 9.10 2.27
C ILE A 119 -2.80 9.12 0.73
N ASP A 120 -2.40 10.24 0.14
CA ASP A 120 -2.16 10.36 -1.29
C ASP A 120 -0.98 11.29 -1.57
N GLY A 121 -0.31 11.07 -2.70
CA GLY A 121 0.86 11.81 -3.13
C GLY A 121 2.19 11.13 -2.81
N GLN A 122 2.16 9.90 -2.30
CA GLN A 122 3.37 9.13 -1.96
C GLN A 122 4.38 9.04 -3.12
N GLN A 123 3.92 8.84 -4.35
CA GLN A 123 4.79 8.73 -5.52
C GLN A 123 5.49 10.07 -5.79
N ARG A 124 4.75 11.17 -5.72
CA ARG A 124 5.25 12.53 -5.93
C ARG A 124 6.31 12.90 -4.89
N LEU A 125 6.02 12.65 -3.61
CA LEU A 125 6.96 12.90 -2.50
C LEU A 125 8.26 12.12 -2.66
N THR A 126 8.19 10.82 -2.99
CA THR A 126 9.39 10.01 -3.21
C THR A 126 10.16 10.45 -4.45
N SER A 127 9.47 10.82 -5.53
CA SER A 127 10.12 11.34 -6.73
C SER A 127 10.91 12.62 -6.42
N LEU A 128 10.37 13.52 -5.59
CA LEU A 128 11.09 14.74 -5.16
C LEU A 128 12.33 14.42 -4.33
N PHE A 129 12.22 13.47 -3.39
CA PHE A 129 13.35 13.02 -2.59
C PHE A 129 14.46 12.40 -3.46
N MET A 130 14.09 11.51 -4.38
CA MET A 130 15.03 10.88 -5.31
C MET A 130 15.68 11.87 -6.26
N PHE A 131 14.90 12.81 -6.78
CA PHE A 131 15.39 13.90 -7.63
C PHE A 131 16.39 14.79 -6.88
N TYR A 132 16.07 15.17 -5.64
CA TYR A 132 16.94 15.97 -4.79
C TYR A 132 18.27 15.27 -4.53
N TRP A 133 18.22 13.99 -4.13
CA TRP A 133 19.42 13.20 -3.86
C TRP A 133 20.14 12.72 -5.11
N GLY A 134 19.54 12.80 -6.30
CA GLY A 134 20.16 12.26 -7.52
C GLY A 134 20.30 10.74 -7.48
N ILE A 135 19.29 10.05 -6.96
CA ILE A 135 19.23 8.58 -6.92
C ILE A 135 18.01 8.07 -7.68
N PHE A 136 18.08 6.87 -8.25
CA PHE A 136 16.92 6.25 -8.90
C PHE A 136 16.97 4.71 -8.87
N PRO A 137 15.84 3.98 -8.84
CA PRO A 137 15.86 2.52 -8.81
C PRO A 137 16.39 1.92 -10.12
N LYS A 138 17.34 0.97 -10.04
CA LYS A 138 17.91 0.27 -11.20
C LYS A 138 16.88 -0.54 -11.99
N ASN A 139 15.96 -1.19 -11.28
CA ASN A 139 14.97 -2.09 -11.87
C ASN A 139 13.56 -1.77 -11.36
N LYS A 140 12.56 -1.84 -12.25
CA LYS A 140 11.13 -1.68 -11.91
C LYS A 140 10.63 -2.66 -10.83
N SER A 141 11.30 -3.81 -10.69
CA SER A 141 10.90 -4.90 -9.80
C SER A 141 11.33 -4.70 -8.34
N LYS A 142 12.35 -3.88 -8.06
CA LYS A 142 12.77 -3.58 -6.68
C LYS A 142 12.39 -2.14 -6.36
N ARG A 143 11.17 -2.04 -5.83
CA ARG A 143 10.54 -0.78 -5.46
C ARG A 143 11.02 -0.40 -4.06
N ILE A 144 11.43 0.86 -3.87
CA ILE A 144 11.86 1.41 -2.57
C ILE A 144 10.74 1.18 -1.56
N ALA A 145 11.05 0.50 -0.45
CA ALA A 145 10.10 0.37 0.64
C ALA A 145 10.12 1.66 1.49
N TYR A 146 8.94 2.04 1.96
CA TYR A 146 8.74 3.24 2.73
C TYR A 146 9.06 3.02 4.22
N GLY A 147 9.38 4.10 4.95
CA GLY A 147 9.65 4.05 6.39
C GLY A 147 11.15 3.91 6.72
N PRO A 148 11.57 2.99 7.63
CA PRO A 148 12.97 2.91 8.11
C PRO A 148 14.01 2.74 6.99
N GLU A 149 13.63 2.06 5.90
CA GLU A 149 14.47 1.91 4.72
C GLU A 149 14.78 3.28 4.08
N LEU A 150 13.78 4.14 3.90
CA LEU A 150 13.95 5.45 3.28
C LEU A 150 14.78 6.40 4.16
N GLN A 151 14.60 6.33 5.48
CA GLN A 151 15.45 7.06 6.43
C GLN A 151 16.91 6.61 6.31
N THR A 152 17.14 5.30 6.25
CA THR A 152 18.50 4.74 6.06
C THR A 152 19.09 5.19 4.72
N ILE A 153 18.29 5.20 3.65
CA ILE A 153 18.71 5.72 2.34
C ILE A 153 19.08 7.20 2.43
N ALA A 154 18.29 8.02 3.14
CA ALA A 154 18.58 9.44 3.34
C ALA A 154 19.91 9.66 4.08
N GLU A 155 20.17 8.90 5.14
CA GLU A 155 21.43 8.96 5.88
C GLU A 155 22.64 8.56 5.02
N LEU A 156 22.50 7.52 4.20
CA LEU A 156 23.54 7.10 3.25
C LEU A 156 23.78 8.16 2.17
N CYS A 157 22.71 8.80 1.67
CA CYS A 157 22.84 9.89 0.72
C CYS A 157 23.56 11.09 1.34
N LYS A 158 23.25 11.48 2.59
CA LYS A 158 23.98 12.52 3.32
C LYS A 158 25.47 12.18 3.43
N LYS A 159 25.81 10.97 3.91
CA LYS A 159 27.21 10.52 4.01
C LYS A 159 27.94 10.59 2.67
N TYR A 160 27.31 10.15 1.59
CA TYR A 160 27.92 10.20 0.27
C TYR A 160 28.07 11.64 -0.26
N TYR A 161 26.99 12.41 -0.33
CA TYR A 161 26.99 13.73 -0.98
C TYR A 161 27.67 14.82 -0.15
N GLU A 162 27.70 14.71 1.17
CA GLU A 162 28.27 15.72 2.06
C GLU A 162 29.68 15.35 2.52
N ASN A 163 29.96 14.05 2.73
CA ASN A 163 31.24 13.57 3.26
C ASN A 163 32.05 12.76 2.24
N ASN A 164 31.58 12.63 1.00
CA ASN A 164 32.22 11.83 -0.06
C ASN A 164 32.45 10.35 0.33
N ASP A 165 31.56 9.80 1.18
CA ASP A 165 31.64 8.42 1.65
C ASP A 165 31.30 7.42 0.53
N GLN A 166 32.35 6.82 -0.05
CA GLN A 166 32.21 5.85 -1.13
C GLN A 166 31.64 4.50 -0.67
N ASP A 167 31.74 4.17 0.62
CA ASP A 167 31.12 2.96 1.14
C ASP A 167 29.60 3.13 1.27
N ALA A 168 29.14 4.32 1.65
CA ALA A 168 27.72 4.67 1.57
C ALA A 168 27.17 4.53 0.14
N LYS A 169 27.91 5.02 -0.87
CA LYS A 169 27.55 4.82 -2.29
C LYS A 169 27.46 3.33 -2.66
N LYS A 170 28.45 2.52 -2.30
CA LYS A 170 28.42 1.07 -2.56
C LYS A 170 27.21 0.40 -1.92
N ILE A 171 26.81 0.81 -0.71
CA ILE A 171 25.63 0.26 -0.03
C ILE A 171 24.35 0.64 -0.80
N LEU A 172 24.19 1.90 -1.20
CA LEU A 172 23.07 2.35 -2.03
C LEU A 172 22.95 1.53 -3.32
N GLU A 173 24.08 1.34 -4.02
CA GLU A 173 24.12 0.64 -5.30
C GLU A 173 23.92 -0.88 -5.20
N LYS A 174 24.49 -1.51 -4.17
CA LYS A 174 24.51 -2.97 -4.04
C LYS A 174 23.36 -3.52 -3.21
N LYS A 175 23.06 -2.91 -2.06
CA LYS A 175 22.00 -3.35 -1.14
C LYS A 175 20.65 -2.84 -1.61
N TYR A 176 20.53 -1.53 -1.81
CA TYR A 176 19.27 -0.87 -2.18
C TYR A 176 19.02 -0.84 -3.70
N LYS A 177 19.99 -1.27 -4.52
CA LYS A 177 19.88 -1.34 -5.98
C LYS A 177 19.49 0.01 -6.61
N LEU A 178 20.05 1.09 -6.06
CA LEU A 178 19.87 2.43 -6.58
C LEU A 178 21.02 2.81 -7.51
N ASP A 179 20.72 3.45 -8.62
CA ASP A 179 21.69 4.25 -9.36
C ASP A 179 21.94 5.53 -8.57
N VAL A 180 23.19 5.78 -8.23
CA VAL A 180 23.65 6.99 -7.53
C VAL A 180 24.28 7.92 -8.56
N ASP A 181 24.19 9.23 -8.34
CA ASP A 181 24.53 10.26 -9.34
C ASP A 181 23.68 10.14 -10.60
N TYR A 182 22.42 9.75 -10.42
CA TYR A 182 21.46 9.59 -11.50
C TYR A 182 21.23 10.92 -12.24
N LYS A 183 21.16 10.82 -13.57
CA LYS A 183 20.95 11.95 -14.47
C LYS A 183 19.49 11.96 -14.93
N PHE A 184 18.71 12.93 -14.47
CA PHE A 184 17.34 13.15 -14.92
C PHE A 184 17.37 14.02 -16.18
N ILE A 185 17.20 13.39 -17.36
CA ILE A 185 17.38 14.07 -18.65
C ILE A 185 16.04 14.51 -19.23
N TYR A 186 15.78 15.82 -19.20
CA TYR A 186 14.66 16.40 -19.94
C TYR A 186 14.99 16.51 -21.43
N LYS A 187 14.08 16.00 -22.26
CA LYS A 187 14.18 16.01 -23.72
C LYS A 187 13.11 16.96 -24.27
N THR A 188 13.50 17.93 -25.09
CA THR A 188 12.57 18.88 -25.73
C THR A 188 12.84 19.01 -27.22
N ASN A 189 11.77 19.26 -27.97
CA ASN A 189 11.78 19.55 -29.41
C ASN A 189 11.42 21.02 -29.70
N GLU A 190 11.29 21.87 -28.67
CA GLU A 190 10.65 23.20 -28.77
C GLU A 190 11.48 24.25 -29.54
N LEU A 191 12.77 24.00 -29.85
CA LEU A 191 13.68 25.06 -30.33
C LEU A 191 14.53 24.70 -31.58
N SER A 192 14.49 23.45 -32.06
CA SER A 192 15.13 23.03 -33.32
C SER A 192 14.70 21.62 -33.74
N ASP A 193 14.88 21.24 -35.01
CA ASP A 193 14.72 19.85 -35.51
C ASP A 193 15.59 18.83 -34.75
N ASN A 194 16.61 19.30 -34.02
CA ASN A 194 17.39 18.48 -33.10
C ASN A 194 16.77 18.48 -31.70
N GLN A 195 16.51 17.27 -31.20
CA GLN A 195 16.11 17.03 -29.82
C GLN A 195 17.21 17.50 -28.86
N LEU A 196 16.88 18.51 -28.04
CA LEU A 196 17.78 19.02 -27.02
C LEU A 196 17.61 18.20 -25.73
N GLU A 197 18.74 17.85 -25.11
CA GLU A 197 18.78 17.12 -23.86
C GLU A 197 19.39 17.97 -22.74
N LEU A 198 18.66 18.13 -21.64
CA LEU A 198 19.06 18.92 -20.48
C LEU A 198 19.07 18.02 -19.24
N ASN A 199 20.23 17.94 -18.58
CA ASN A 199 20.33 17.29 -17.29
C ASN A 199 19.77 18.21 -16.20
N LEU A 200 18.64 17.84 -15.60
CA LEU A 200 17.97 18.61 -14.56
C LEU A 200 18.32 18.15 -13.14
N SER A 201 19.15 17.11 -12.95
CA SER A 201 19.44 16.55 -11.62
C SER A 201 19.87 17.61 -10.60
N TYR A 202 19.32 17.59 -9.39
CA TYR A 202 19.53 18.66 -8.42
C TYR A 202 20.98 18.73 -7.90
N ARG A 203 21.55 17.60 -7.47
CA ARG A 203 22.92 17.50 -6.90
C ARG A 203 24.02 17.14 -7.91
N HIS A 204 23.66 16.77 -9.14
CA HIS A 204 24.65 16.30 -10.11
C HIS A 204 25.54 17.45 -10.62
N LYS A 205 26.85 17.21 -10.74
CA LYS A 205 27.84 18.21 -11.21
C LYS A 205 27.53 18.79 -12.61
N ASP A 206 27.11 17.94 -13.55
CA ASP A 206 26.76 18.31 -14.92
C ASP A 206 25.35 18.92 -15.09
N THR A 207 24.66 19.26 -14.00
CA THR A 207 23.30 19.80 -14.08
C THR A 207 23.26 21.15 -14.81
N LYS A 208 22.17 21.37 -15.53
CA LYS A 208 21.89 22.63 -16.23
C LYS A 208 21.02 23.59 -15.42
N LEU A 209 20.56 23.17 -14.23
CA LEU A 209 19.88 24.07 -13.31
C LEU A 209 20.88 25.02 -12.65
N SER A 210 20.64 26.32 -12.79
CA SER A 210 21.35 27.37 -12.08
C SER A 210 21.08 27.32 -10.57
N HIS A 211 21.93 27.98 -9.78
CA HIS A 211 21.72 28.12 -8.33
C HIS A 211 20.37 28.74 -7.98
N GLN A 212 19.93 29.73 -8.76
CA GLN A 212 18.64 30.39 -8.53
C GLN A 212 17.47 29.45 -8.83
N GLU A 213 17.53 28.66 -9.91
CA GLU A 213 16.46 27.69 -10.23
C GLU A 213 16.38 26.58 -9.18
N LYS A 214 17.52 26.11 -8.68
CA LYS A 214 17.56 25.15 -7.57
C LYS A 214 16.94 25.72 -6.30
N PHE A 215 17.32 26.94 -5.92
CA PHE A 215 16.75 27.61 -4.75
C PHE A 215 15.23 27.76 -4.88
N ARG A 216 14.76 28.29 -6.02
CA ARG A 216 13.32 28.47 -6.30
C ARG A 216 12.56 27.15 -6.36
N PHE A 217 13.20 26.08 -6.83
CA PHE A 217 12.61 24.74 -6.82
C PHE A 217 12.38 24.28 -5.38
N MET A 218 13.38 24.38 -4.51
CA MET A 218 13.26 23.94 -3.11
C MET A 218 12.28 24.79 -2.30
N ASP A 219 12.25 26.10 -2.54
CA ASP A 219 11.35 27.07 -1.90
C ASP A 219 9.90 26.95 -2.41
N ARG A 220 9.65 26.19 -3.48
CA ARG A 220 8.29 26.02 -3.98
C ARG A 220 7.43 25.31 -2.95
N GLU A 221 6.34 25.94 -2.57
CA GLU A 221 5.35 25.34 -1.70
C GLU A 221 4.40 24.42 -2.46
N LEU A 222 4.12 23.25 -1.88
CA LEU A 222 3.07 22.33 -2.31
C LEU A 222 1.95 22.31 -1.27
N GLU A 223 0.72 22.27 -1.76
CA GLU A 223 -0.48 22.16 -0.93
C GLU A 223 -0.56 20.75 -0.32
N PHE A 224 -0.75 20.70 0.99
CA PHE A 224 -0.86 19.49 1.78
C PHE A 224 -2.10 19.60 2.68
N LEU A 225 -3.14 18.86 2.32
CA LEU A 225 -4.34 18.75 3.13
C LEU A 225 -4.07 17.73 4.23
N ILE A 226 -4.07 18.21 5.48
CA ILE A 226 -3.89 17.37 6.66
C ILE A 226 -5.22 17.15 7.33
N VAL A 227 -5.54 15.89 7.54
CA VAL A 227 -6.72 15.42 8.25
C VAL A 227 -6.35 14.98 9.65
N GLU A 228 -7.15 15.39 10.61
CA GLU A 228 -7.11 15.00 12.01
C GLU A 228 -8.42 14.28 12.31
N GLY A 229 -8.33 12.97 12.55
CA GLY A 229 -9.45 12.13 12.95
C GLY A 229 -9.20 11.50 14.32
N ASN A 230 -10.09 10.59 14.71
CA ASN A 230 -10.03 9.95 16.01
C ASN A 230 -9.21 8.66 15.97
N ASP A 231 -9.28 7.90 14.87
CA ASP A 231 -8.59 6.61 14.80
C ASP A 231 -8.05 6.31 13.39
N TYR A 232 -7.33 5.20 13.27
CA TYR A 232 -6.74 4.81 11.99
C TYR A 232 -7.78 4.42 10.92
N SER A 233 -9.02 4.09 11.30
CA SER A 233 -10.07 3.72 10.34
C SER A 233 -10.46 4.90 9.44
N ASP A 234 -10.46 6.12 9.98
CA ASP A 234 -10.64 7.37 9.22
C ASP A 234 -9.60 7.48 8.09
N ALA A 235 -8.34 7.15 8.37
CA ALA A 235 -7.27 7.18 7.38
C ALA A 235 -7.49 6.18 6.23
N VAL A 236 -8.01 4.99 6.54
CA VAL A 236 -8.32 3.96 5.53
C VAL A 236 -9.49 4.40 4.67
N GLU A 237 -10.51 5.02 5.26
CA GLU A 237 -11.65 5.56 4.52
C GLU A 237 -11.21 6.69 3.57
N LEU A 238 -10.44 7.66 4.07
CA LEU A 238 -9.87 8.73 3.25
C LEU A 238 -9.02 8.17 2.12
N PHE A 239 -8.21 7.14 2.38
CA PHE A 239 -7.44 6.47 1.35
C PHE A 239 -8.33 5.92 0.24
N ARG A 240 -9.42 5.24 0.58
CA ARG A 240 -10.38 4.70 -0.41
C ARG A 240 -11.07 5.81 -1.18
N LEU A 241 -11.49 6.88 -0.53
CA LEU A 241 -12.18 8.00 -1.16
C LEU A 241 -11.29 8.69 -2.20
N TYR A 242 -10.06 9.03 -1.82
CA TYR A 242 -9.14 9.77 -2.70
C TYR A 242 -8.55 8.91 -3.82
N ASN A 243 -8.34 7.61 -3.59
CA ASN A 243 -7.76 6.72 -4.61
C ASN A 243 -8.82 5.97 -5.43
N GLY A 244 -10.07 5.88 -4.95
CA GLY A 244 -11.16 5.18 -5.64
C GLY A 244 -11.77 5.93 -6.82
N GLY A 245 -11.58 7.26 -6.90
CA GLY A 245 -12.05 8.09 -8.02
C GLY A 245 -11.05 8.22 -9.19
N GLY A 246 -9.77 7.89 -8.97
CA GLY A 246 -8.72 7.81 -10.00
C GLY A 246 -8.43 6.36 -10.40
N THR A 247 -7.30 6.09 -11.08
CA THR A 247 -6.90 4.74 -11.50
C THR A 247 -7.25 3.67 -10.44
N PRO A 248 -8.06 2.64 -10.77
CA PRO A 248 -8.64 1.76 -9.77
C PRO A 248 -7.57 1.14 -8.87
N LEU A 249 -7.84 1.14 -7.57
CA LEU A 249 -7.05 0.36 -6.61
C LEU A 249 -7.03 -1.10 -7.04
N GLU A 250 -5.87 -1.73 -7.00
CA GLU A 250 -5.78 -3.18 -7.17
C GLU A 250 -6.57 -3.85 -6.03
N PRO A 251 -7.25 -4.98 -6.27
CA PRO A 251 -7.96 -5.71 -5.22
C PRO A 251 -7.09 -6.04 -3.99
N GLN A 252 -5.77 -6.17 -4.19
CA GLN A 252 -4.82 -6.35 -3.10
C GLN A 252 -4.68 -5.11 -2.21
N GLU A 253 -4.71 -3.89 -2.76
CA GLU A 253 -4.62 -2.63 -2.02
C GLU A 253 -5.85 -2.42 -1.12
N ILE A 254 -7.03 -2.77 -1.63
CA ILE A 254 -8.29 -2.75 -0.87
C ILE A 254 -8.22 -3.72 0.32
N ARG A 255 -7.77 -4.96 0.09
CA ARG A 255 -7.63 -5.97 1.15
C ARG A 255 -6.60 -5.58 2.20
N ASN A 256 -5.44 -5.06 1.77
CA ASN A 256 -4.42 -4.61 2.71
C ASN A 256 -4.96 -3.51 3.63
N GLY A 257 -5.81 -2.61 3.12
CA GLY A 257 -6.44 -1.57 3.94
C GLY A 257 -7.50 -2.09 4.92
N ILE A 258 -8.33 -3.06 4.52
CA ILE A 258 -9.37 -3.64 5.39
C ILE A 258 -8.77 -4.50 6.51
N TYR A 259 -7.80 -5.36 6.18
CA TYR A 259 -7.38 -6.46 7.05
C TYR A 259 -6.04 -6.23 7.77
N GLN A 260 -5.45 -5.03 7.68
CA GLN A 260 -4.13 -4.74 8.25
C GLN A 260 -3.95 -5.07 9.74
N ASN A 261 -5.02 -5.03 10.52
CA ASN A 261 -4.98 -5.27 11.98
C ASN A 261 -5.19 -6.74 12.34
N ILE A 262 -5.44 -7.62 11.36
CA ILE A 262 -5.58 -9.05 11.59
C ILE A 262 -4.19 -9.69 11.62
N LEU A 263 -3.91 -10.45 12.69
CA LEU A 263 -2.62 -11.11 12.91
C LEU A 263 -2.20 -11.98 11.71
N LEU A 264 -3.15 -12.72 11.12
CA LEU A 264 -2.95 -13.50 9.91
C LEU A 264 -2.40 -12.65 8.75
N TYR A 265 -3.00 -11.48 8.52
CA TYR A 265 -2.68 -10.64 7.37
C TYR A 265 -1.34 -9.91 7.56
N LYS A 266 -1.03 -9.55 8.81
CA LYS A 266 0.29 -9.05 9.21
C LYS A 266 1.38 -10.08 8.92
N ASN A 267 1.15 -11.34 9.33
CA ASN A 267 2.09 -12.43 9.08
C ASN A 267 2.25 -12.70 7.57
N ILE A 268 1.16 -12.78 6.81
CA ILE A 268 1.22 -12.99 5.34
C ILE A 268 2.07 -11.91 4.64
N ASN A 269 1.88 -10.63 4.98
CA ASN A 269 2.66 -9.54 4.39
C ASN A 269 4.16 -9.65 4.75
N GLU A 270 4.48 -9.94 6.02
CA GLU A 270 5.86 -10.13 6.48
C GLU A 270 6.54 -11.32 5.76
N TYR A 271 5.80 -12.41 5.49
CA TYR A 271 6.33 -13.55 4.73
C TYR A 271 6.38 -13.32 3.22
N SER A 272 5.53 -12.46 2.65
CA SER A 272 5.51 -12.17 1.20
C SER A 272 6.76 -11.48 0.68
N ASP A 273 7.44 -10.70 1.53
CA ASP A 273 8.72 -10.04 1.22
C ASP A 273 9.94 -10.94 1.55
N SER A 274 9.71 -12.17 2.02
CA SER A 274 10.79 -13.10 2.36
C SER A 274 11.27 -13.91 1.15
N ILE A 275 12.57 -14.25 1.16
CA ILE A 275 13.23 -15.14 0.18
C ILE A 275 12.48 -16.50 0.00
N LEU A 276 11.64 -16.89 0.96
CA LEU A 276 10.84 -18.13 0.91
C LEU A 276 9.77 -18.15 -0.19
N LEU A 277 9.35 -16.98 -0.70
CA LEU A 277 8.31 -16.82 -1.73
C LEU A 277 8.83 -16.08 -2.99
N GLU A 278 10.14 -15.81 -3.07
CA GLU A 278 10.74 -15.40 -4.34
C GLU A 278 10.65 -16.58 -5.32
N ASP A 279 10.16 -16.30 -6.52
CA ASP A 279 9.61 -17.25 -7.51
C ASP A 279 10.67 -18.14 -8.19
N ASP A 280 11.47 -18.83 -7.39
CA ASP A 280 12.39 -19.87 -7.85
C ASP A 280 11.70 -21.24 -7.69
N LYS A 281 11.07 -21.63 -8.80
CA LYS A 281 10.72 -23.00 -9.24
C LYS A 281 10.68 -24.05 -8.12
N GLU A 282 9.45 -24.46 -7.77
CA GLU A 282 9.04 -25.56 -6.85
C GLU A 282 8.54 -25.15 -5.45
N GLY A 283 8.17 -23.88 -5.24
CA GLY A 283 7.53 -23.42 -4.00
C GLY A 283 5.99 -23.34 -4.01
N LEU A 284 5.42 -23.09 -2.82
CA LEU A 284 4.02 -22.73 -2.56
C LEU A 284 3.64 -21.46 -3.34
N LYS A 285 2.77 -21.60 -4.35
CA LYS A 285 2.26 -20.49 -5.14
C LYS A 285 1.03 -19.89 -4.48
N ILE A 286 1.00 -18.57 -4.39
CA ILE A 286 -0.16 -17.80 -3.94
C ILE A 286 -0.84 -17.24 -5.17
N SER A 287 -2.09 -17.65 -5.41
CA SER A 287 -2.90 -17.13 -6.52
C SER A 287 -4.20 -16.52 -6.00
N ASN A 288 -4.51 -15.34 -6.52
CA ASN A 288 -5.75 -14.64 -6.25
C ASN A 288 -6.81 -15.19 -7.22
N LEU A 289 -7.86 -15.82 -6.71
CA LEU A 289 -8.99 -16.27 -7.53
C LEU A 289 -9.84 -15.04 -7.85
N LYS A 290 -9.83 -14.65 -9.12
CA LYS A 290 -10.29 -13.35 -9.65
C LYS A 290 -11.65 -12.81 -9.20
N ASN A 291 -12.48 -13.53 -8.44
CA ASN A 291 -13.84 -13.08 -8.07
C ASN A 291 -14.40 -13.60 -6.72
N LYS A 292 -13.60 -14.14 -5.79
CA LYS A 292 -14.12 -14.54 -4.47
C LYS A 292 -13.13 -14.22 -3.34
N ASN A 293 -13.65 -13.98 -2.13
CA ASN A 293 -12.96 -13.61 -0.88
C ASN A 293 -11.93 -14.64 -0.34
N TRP A 294 -11.22 -15.36 -1.21
CA TRP A 294 -10.35 -16.48 -0.84
C TRP A 294 -8.96 -16.31 -1.43
N ILE A 295 -7.94 -16.57 -0.62
CA ILE A 295 -6.55 -16.70 -1.06
C ILE A 295 -6.28 -18.20 -1.26
N LYS A 296 -5.86 -18.60 -2.46
CA LYS A 296 -5.51 -19.98 -2.76
C LYS A 296 -4.00 -20.16 -2.61
N PHE A 297 -3.61 -21.02 -1.69
CA PHE A 297 -2.27 -21.60 -1.63
C PHE A 297 -2.26 -22.87 -2.47
N SER A 298 -1.29 -23.02 -3.38
CA SER A 298 -1.13 -24.22 -4.19
C SER A 298 0.34 -24.51 -4.47
N GLY A 299 0.80 -25.72 -4.18
CA GLY A 299 2.19 -26.15 -4.43
C GLY A 299 2.42 -27.57 -3.91
N VAL A 300 3.57 -28.13 -4.25
CA VAL A 300 4.03 -29.42 -3.71
C VAL A 300 4.81 -29.14 -2.44
N VAL A 301 4.53 -29.89 -1.38
CA VAL A 301 5.27 -29.81 -0.12
C VAL A 301 6.19 -31.02 -0.05
N GLU A 302 7.48 -30.80 -0.24
CA GLU A 302 8.43 -31.89 -0.46
C GLU A 302 9.21 -32.26 0.81
N SER A 303 9.20 -31.40 1.83
CA SER A 303 9.89 -31.65 3.08
C SER A 303 8.98 -31.68 4.32
N LYS A 304 9.33 -32.55 5.27
CA LYS A 304 8.70 -32.64 6.59
C LYS A 304 8.71 -31.30 7.35
N LYS A 305 9.69 -30.44 7.05
CA LYS A 305 9.85 -29.11 7.63
C LYS A 305 8.82 -28.11 7.08
N GLU A 306 8.48 -28.22 5.80
CA GLU A 306 7.44 -27.38 5.17
C GLU A 306 6.04 -27.81 5.61
N ILE A 307 5.80 -29.11 5.81
CA ILE A 307 4.57 -29.63 6.42
C ILE A 307 4.37 -29.02 7.82
N GLN A 308 5.38 -29.10 8.70
CA GLN A 308 5.28 -28.52 10.05
C GLN A 308 5.02 -27.01 10.05
N ARG A 309 5.53 -26.29 9.04
CA ARG A 309 5.36 -24.84 8.90
C ARG A 309 4.00 -24.46 8.33
N LEU A 310 3.46 -25.24 7.39
CA LEU A 310 2.09 -25.09 6.90
C LEU A 310 1.09 -25.36 8.03
N PHE A 311 1.33 -26.40 8.84
CA PHE A 311 0.52 -26.69 10.01
C PHE A 311 0.64 -25.61 11.09
N GLN A 312 1.83 -25.04 11.33
CA GLN A 312 1.96 -23.87 12.22
C GLN A 312 1.19 -22.66 11.71
N PHE A 313 1.20 -22.40 10.40
CA PHE A 313 0.42 -21.33 9.78
C PHE A 313 -1.10 -21.55 9.93
N LEU A 314 -1.56 -22.80 9.82
CA LEU A 314 -2.97 -23.17 9.96
C LEU A 314 -3.42 -23.33 11.43
N SER A 315 -2.50 -23.59 12.36
CA SER A 315 -2.79 -23.82 13.79
C SER A 315 -2.83 -22.55 14.63
N TYR A 316 -2.70 -21.37 14.01
CA TYR A 316 -2.97 -20.07 14.67
C TYR A 316 -4.46 -19.69 14.64
N TYR A 317 -5.34 -20.67 14.39
CA TYR A 317 -6.78 -20.63 14.54
C TYR A 317 -7.23 -21.49 15.72
#